data_AF-A0A6C0ARF3-F1
#
_entry.id   AF-A0A6C0ARF3-F1
#
_cell.length_a   1.000
_cell.length_b   1.000
_cell.length_c   1.000
_cell.angle_alpha   90.00
_cell.angle_beta   90.00
_cell.angle_gamma   90.00
#
_symmetry.space_group_name_H-M   'P 1'
#
loop_
_entity.id
_entity.type
_entity.pdbx_description
1 polymer ?
#
loop_
_entity_poly.entity_id
_entity_poly.type
_entity_poly.pdbx_seq_one_letter_code
_entity_poly.pdbx_strand_id
1 'polypeptide(L)'
;MDLKDVLKIFIVVFLIFALIAFINSIGLNLKVEDQPRELQKVVIIEGLEKPDTSIIMNSKDAFCQNFRGSSGQLDEACGKMTRNNCSDTSCCVWTSNGKCRTGSADGPIFNSDEKGKTIPLDYYYFQNKCYGEKCP
;
A
#
# COMPACT_ATOMS: atom_id res chain seq x y z
N MET A 1 11.66 -72.95 26.13
CA MET A 1 11.55 -71.48 26.23
C MET A 1 12.04 -71.13 27.62
N ASP A 2 13.20 -70.49 27.72
CA ASP A 2 13.84 -70.30 29.02
C ASP A 2 13.10 -69.27 29.86
N LEU A 3 13.15 -69.42 31.18
CA LEU A 3 12.52 -68.49 32.13
C LEU A 3 12.95 -67.03 31.89
N LYS A 4 14.19 -66.83 31.43
CA LYS A 4 14.73 -65.52 31.05
C LYS A 4 14.05 -64.93 29.81
N ASP A 5 13.65 -65.76 28.85
CA ASP A 5 12.96 -65.32 27.63
C ASP A 5 11.52 -64.97 27.93
N VAL A 6 10.86 -65.78 28.77
CA VAL A 6 9.51 -65.48 29.28
C VAL A 6 9.52 -64.15 30.05
N LEU A 7 10.51 -63.93 30.92
CA LEU A 7 10.65 -62.68 31.67
C LEU A 7 10.88 -61.46 30.76
N LYS A 8 11.71 -61.58 29.71
CA LYS A 8 11.92 -60.50 28.73
C LYS A 8 10.64 -60.15 27.98
N ILE A 9 9.84 -61.14 27.59
CA ILE A 9 8.55 -60.92 26.91
C ILE A 9 7.62 -60.12 27.82
N PHE A 10 7.51 -60.49 29.10
CA PHE A 10 6.68 -59.74 30.07
C PHE A 10 7.15 -58.29 30.24
N ILE A 11 8.46 -58.05 30.29
CA ILE A 11 9.02 -56.69 30.39
C ILE A 11 8.66 -55.86 29.15
N VAL A 12 8.80 -56.42 27.95
CA VAL A 12 8.47 -55.71 26.70
C VAL A 12 6.97 -55.39 26.63
N VAL A 13 6.11 -56.35 26.99
CA VAL A 13 4.66 -56.14 27.03
C VAL A 13 4.27 -55.05 28.02
N PHE A 14 4.90 -55.05 29.21
CA PHE A 14 4.66 -54.03 30.22
C PHE A 14 5.09 -52.63 29.77
N LEU A 15 6.23 -52.52 29.09
CA LEU A 15 6.71 -51.25 28.52
C LEU A 15 5.74 -50.69 27.47
N ILE A 16 5.19 -51.54 26.59
CA ILE A 16 4.20 -51.12 25.60
C ILE A 16 2.93 -50.60 26.29
N PHE A 17 2.45 -51.32 27.31
CA PHE A 17 1.23 -50.94 28.04
C PHE A 17 1.41 -49.61 28.80
N ALA A 18 2.57 -49.41 29.43
CA ALA A 18 2.93 -48.17 30.09
C ALA A 18 2.97 -46.97 29.11
N LEU A 19 3.47 -47.19 27.89
CA LEU A 19 3.56 -46.16 26.86
C LEU A 19 2.16 -45.73 26.36
N ILE A 20 1.25 -46.69 26.16
CA ILE A 20 -0.16 -46.40 25.81
C ILE A 20 -0.86 -45.62 26.92
N ALA A 21 -0.69 -46.03 28.19
CA ALA A 21 -1.26 -45.33 29.34
C ALA A 21 -0.72 -43.90 29.46
N PHE A 22 0.57 -43.70 29.20
CA PHE A 22 1.20 -42.39 29.19
C PHE A 22 0.60 -41.46 28.11
N ILE A 23 0.45 -41.95 26.86
CA ILE A 23 -0.19 -41.19 25.77
C ILE A 23 -1.62 -40.77 26.14
N ASN A 24 -2.40 -41.67 26.75
CA ASN A 24 -3.76 -41.37 27.19
C ASN A 24 -3.79 -40.35 28.34
N SER A 25 -2.80 -40.38 29.24
CA SER A 25 -2.69 -39.43 30.36
C SER A 25 -2.30 -38.02 29.94
N ILE A 26 -1.57 -37.87 28.82
CA ILE A 26 -1.19 -36.55 28.28
C ILE A 26 -2.42 -35.81 27.75
N GLY A 27 -3.56 -36.49 27.53
CA GLY A 27 -4.79 -35.84 27.07
C GLY A 27 -4.58 -35.15 25.72
N LEU A 28 -3.84 -35.80 24.80
CA LEU A 28 -3.60 -35.33 23.44
C LEU A 28 -4.93 -35.16 22.70
N ASN A 29 -5.53 -33.98 22.83
CA ASN A 29 -6.66 -33.56 22.03
C ASN A 29 -6.10 -33.14 20.67
N LEU A 30 -6.06 -34.08 19.70
CA LEU A 30 -5.78 -33.76 18.29
C LEU A 30 -6.97 -33.04 17.63
N LYS A 31 -7.78 -32.32 18.41
CA LYS A 31 -8.53 -31.21 17.85
C LYS A 31 -7.48 -30.16 17.54
N VAL A 32 -7.09 -30.09 16.28
CA VAL A 32 -6.72 -28.80 15.70
C VAL A 32 -7.86 -27.89 16.11
N GLU A 33 -7.59 -27.04 17.10
CA GLU A 33 -8.44 -25.90 17.35
C GLU A 33 -8.42 -25.19 16.02
N ASP A 34 -9.54 -25.27 15.28
CA ASP A 34 -9.81 -24.40 14.15
C ASP A 34 -9.76 -23.00 14.76
N GLN A 35 -8.55 -22.45 14.84
CA GLN A 35 -8.31 -21.06 15.15
C GLN A 35 -9.23 -20.33 14.17
N PRO A 36 -10.26 -19.62 14.66
CA PRO A 36 -11.15 -18.91 13.77
C PRO A 36 -10.24 -18.01 12.95
N ARG A 37 -10.18 -18.28 11.64
CA ARG A 37 -9.40 -17.47 10.72
C ARG A 37 -9.98 -16.07 10.81
N GLU A 38 -9.36 -15.22 11.63
CA GLU A 38 -9.66 -13.80 11.56
C GLU A 38 -9.26 -13.36 10.16
N LEU A 39 -10.26 -12.92 9.40
CA LEU A 39 -10.07 -12.37 8.07
C LEU A 39 -9.13 -11.16 8.20
N GLN A 40 -7.82 -11.38 8.00
CA GLN A 40 -6.83 -10.30 8.05
C GLN A 40 -7.16 -9.18 7.06
N LYS A 41 -7.92 -9.49 6.00
CA LYS A 41 -8.55 -8.52 5.12
C LYS A 41 -9.57 -9.22 4.21
N VAL A 42 -10.84 -8.87 4.32
CA VAL A 42 -11.78 -9.14 3.21
C VAL A 42 -11.40 -8.18 2.10
N VAL A 43 -10.69 -8.67 1.09
CA VAL A 43 -10.54 -7.94 -0.16
C VAL A 43 -11.82 -8.19 -0.94
N ILE A 44 -12.76 -7.25 -0.83
CA ILE A 44 -13.88 -7.19 -1.76
C ILE A 44 -13.26 -6.82 -3.10
N ILE A 45 -13.10 -7.81 -3.96
CA ILE A 45 -12.83 -7.58 -5.37
C ILE A 45 -14.18 -7.21 -5.95
N GLU A 46 -14.55 -5.94 -5.84
CA GLU A 46 -15.61 -5.38 -6.65
C GLU A 46 -15.19 -5.66 -8.10
N GLY A 47 -16.02 -6.42 -8.83
CA GLY A 47 -15.84 -6.53 -10.27
C GLY A 47 -15.88 -5.11 -10.80
N LEU A 48 -14.77 -4.65 -11.40
CA LEU A 48 -14.72 -3.37 -12.07
C LEU A 48 -15.75 -3.43 -13.20
N GLU A 49 -16.97 -2.99 -12.89
CA GLU A 49 -18.02 -2.75 -13.85
C GLU A 49 -17.38 -1.83 -14.88
N LYS A 50 -17.27 -2.33 -16.12
CA LYS A 50 -16.65 -1.58 -17.21
C LYS A 50 -17.30 -0.19 -17.20
N PRO A 51 -16.57 0.89 -16.90
CA PRO A 51 -17.09 2.18 -17.26
C PRO A 51 -17.13 2.15 -18.79
N ASP A 52 -18.26 2.50 -19.37
CA ASP A 52 -18.43 2.69 -20.82
C ASP A 52 -17.56 3.83 -21.40
N THR A 53 -16.54 4.24 -20.65
CA THR A 53 -15.52 5.19 -21.03
C THR A 53 -14.18 4.48 -20.92
N SER A 54 -13.53 4.24 -22.05
CA SER A 54 -12.15 3.76 -22.16
C SER A 54 -11.29 4.16 -20.95
N ILE A 55 -11.00 3.22 -20.03
CA ILE A 55 -10.02 3.44 -18.97
C ILE A 55 -8.64 3.39 -19.59
N ILE A 56 -8.30 4.44 -20.33
CA ILE A 56 -6.93 4.85 -20.55
C ILE A 56 -6.73 6.04 -19.60
N MET A 57 -6.78 5.78 -18.29
CA MET A 57 -6.20 6.72 -17.34
C MET A 57 -4.72 6.39 -17.26
N ASN A 58 -3.88 7.27 -17.77
CA ASN A 58 -2.47 7.23 -17.40
C ASN A 58 -2.40 7.34 -15.87
N SER A 59 -1.53 6.56 -15.22
CA SER A 59 -1.34 6.60 -13.76
C SER A 59 -1.15 8.03 -13.22
N LYS A 60 -0.56 8.89 -14.06
CA LYS A 60 -0.33 10.32 -13.81
C LYS A 60 -1.60 11.16 -13.73
N ASP A 61 -2.64 10.76 -14.47
CA ASP A 61 -3.96 11.40 -14.45
C ASP A 61 -4.83 10.87 -13.30
N ALA A 62 -4.70 9.58 -12.97
CA ALA A 62 -5.47 8.95 -11.90
C ALA A 62 -5.26 9.64 -10.55
N PHE A 63 -4.02 10.07 -10.26
CA PHE A 63 -3.72 10.88 -9.08
C PHE A 63 -4.58 12.14 -9.03
N CYS A 64 -4.64 12.89 -10.13
CA CYS A 64 -5.39 14.14 -10.23
C CYS A 64 -6.91 13.94 -10.09
N GLN A 65 -7.42 12.81 -10.60
CA GLN A 65 -8.84 12.47 -10.49
C GLN A 65 -9.30 12.31 -9.05
N ASN A 66 -8.45 11.77 -8.17
CA ASN A 66 -8.79 11.54 -6.76
C ASN A 66 -9.07 12.83 -5.97
N PHE A 67 -8.59 13.98 -6.44
CA PHE A 67 -8.79 15.27 -5.78
C PHE A 67 -9.65 16.25 -6.61
N ARG A 68 -10.41 15.74 -7.59
CA ARG A 68 -11.33 16.57 -8.37
C ARG A 68 -12.30 17.30 -7.43
N GLY A 69 -12.41 18.63 -7.63
CA GLY A 69 -13.24 19.49 -6.79
C GLY A 69 -12.61 19.91 -5.45
N SER A 70 -11.41 19.43 -5.13
CA SER A 70 -10.72 19.71 -3.87
C SER A 70 -9.30 20.26 -4.12
N SER A 71 -9.22 21.47 -4.68
CA SER A 71 -7.95 22.09 -5.09
C SER A 71 -6.97 22.29 -3.92
N GLY A 72 -7.46 22.56 -2.70
CA GLY A 72 -6.61 22.71 -1.52
C GLY A 72 -5.93 21.40 -1.09
N GLN A 73 -6.68 20.29 -1.07
CA GLN A 73 -6.12 18.97 -0.78
C GLN A 73 -5.20 18.49 -1.90
N LEU A 74 -5.54 18.80 -3.15
CA LEU A 74 -4.67 18.52 -4.30
C LEU A 74 -3.34 19.27 -4.19
N ASP A 75 -3.35 20.56 -3.78
CA ASP A 75 -2.11 21.32 -3.59
C ASP A 75 -1.23 20.72 -2.49
N GLU A 76 -1.84 20.31 -1.37
CA GLU A 76 -1.12 19.63 -0.30
C GLU A 76 -0.50 18.31 -0.79
N ALA A 77 -1.24 17.55 -1.60
CA ALA A 77 -0.77 16.29 -2.17
C ALA A 77 0.34 16.50 -3.20
N CYS A 78 0.21 17.48 -4.11
CA CYS A 78 1.28 17.90 -5.02
C CYS A 78 2.52 18.33 -4.21
N GLY A 79 2.35 19.11 -3.15
CA GLY A 79 3.44 19.61 -2.31
C GLY A 79 4.29 18.54 -1.61
N LYS A 80 3.78 17.30 -1.51
CA LYS A 80 4.51 16.14 -0.97
C LYS A 80 5.38 15.43 -2.01
N MET A 81 5.28 15.81 -3.29
CA MET A 81 5.98 15.13 -4.39
C MET A 81 7.41 15.65 -4.59
N THR A 82 8.27 14.76 -5.10
CA THR A 82 9.59 15.14 -5.62
C THR A 82 9.46 15.86 -6.97
N ARG A 83 10.50 16.57 -7.39
CA ARG A 83 10.54 17.29 -8.67
C ARG A 83 10.10 16.42 -9.86
N ASN A 84 10.64 15.21 -9.97
CA ASN A 84 10.36 14.33 -11.10
C ASN A 84 8.88 13.93 -11.13
N ASN A 85 8.32 13.50 -9.99
CA ASN A 85 6.92 13.09 -9.91
C ASN A 85 5.97 14.29 -10.14
N CYS A 86 6.32 15.45 -9.56
CA CYS A 86 5.56 16.69 -9.74
C CYS A 86 5.52 17.12 -11.21
N SER A 87 6.68 17.15 -11.86
CA SER A 87 6.82 17.60 -13.24
C SER A 87 6.16 16.63 -14.22
N ASP A 88 5.93 15.38 -13.84
CA ASP A 88 5.36 14.36 -14.71
C ASP A 88 3.83 14.26 -14.60
N THR A 89 3.26 14.81 -13.52
CA THR A 89 1.82 14.78 -13.21
C THR A 89 1.05 15.84 -14.01
N SER A 90 -0.21 15.54 -14.40
CA SER A 90 -1.02 16.42 -15.25
C SER A 90 -1.80 17.54 -14.54
N CYS A 91 -1.69 17.62 -13.21
CA CYS A 91 -2.34 18.65 -12.39
C CYS A 91 -1.40 19.32 -11.38
N CYS A 92 -0.09 19.03 -11.46
CA CYS A 92 0.92 19.64 -10.61
C CYS A 92 1.99 20.33 -11.46
N VAL A 93 2.60 21.35 -10.88
CA VAL A 93 3.66 22.16 -11.49
C VAL A 93 4.81 22.33 -10.50
N TRP A 94 6.02 22.12 -10.99
CA TRP A 94 7.24 22.35 -10.22
C TRP A 94 7.75 23.77 -10.46
N THR A 95 7.72 24.61 -9.44
CA THR A 95 8.05 26.04 -9.55
C THR A 95 9.54 26.31 -9.31
N SER A 96 10.07 27.42 -9.84
CA SER A 96 11.49 27.79 -9.72
C SER A 96 11.98 27.95 -8.26
N ASN A 97 11.06 28.23 -7.33
CA ASN A 97 11.33 28.28 -5.89
C ASN A 97 11.42 26.89 -5.22
N GLY A 98 11.44 25.81 -6.01
CA GLY A 98 11.62 24.44 -5.51
C GLY A 98 10.40 23.84 -4.83
N LYS A 99 9.19 24.30 -5.18
CA LYS A 99 7.93 23.77 -4.65
C LYS A 99 7.14 23.07 -5.75
N CYS A 100 6.37 22.06 -5.35
CA CYS A 100 5.35 21.48 -6.20
C CYS A 100 4.00 22.05 -5.80
N ARG A 101 3.24 22.58 -6.76
CA ARG A 101 1.93 23.18 -6.54
C ARG A 101 0.92 22.63 -7.52
N THR A 102 -0.35 22.70 -7.17
CA THR A 102 -1.44 22.44 -8.10
C THR A 102 -1.41 23.46 -9.25
N GLY A 103 -1.56 23.00 -10.48
CA GLY A 103 -1.56 23.86 -11.66
C GLY A 103 -1.60 23.13 -13.00
N SER A 104 -1.54 23.92 -14.06
CA SER A 104 -1.62 23.49 -15.46
C SER A 104 -0.47 24.09 -16.27
N ALA A 105 -0.55 23.99 -17.59
CA ALA A 105 0.30 24.73 -18.52
C ALA A 105 0.17 26.25 -18.40
N ASP A 106 -0.83 26.77 -17.69
CA ASP A 106 -0.99 28.20 -17.38
C ASP A 106 -0.22 28.61 -16.12
N GLY A 107 0.30 27.63 -15.37
CA GLY A 107 1.07 27.83 -14.15
C GLY A 107 0.36 27.37 -12.87
N PRO A 108 0.96 27.67 -11.71
CA PRO A 108 0.44 27.27 -10.40
C PRO A 108 -0.78 28.08 -9.98
N ILE A 109 -1.81 27.40 -9.46
CA ILE A 109 -3.03 28.02 -8.92
C ILE A 109 -2.74 28.65 -7.55
N PHE A 110 -2.01 27.94 -6.69
CA PHE A 110 -1.67 28.40 -5.34
C PHE A 110 -0.27 29.02 -5.31
N ASN A 111 -0.18 30.26 -5.82
CA ASN A 111 1.08 30.99 -5.91
C ASN A 111 0.98 32.41 -5.35
N SER A 112 0.27 32.57 -4.24
CA SER A 112 0.17 33.84 -3.52
C SER A 112 0.88 33.76 -2.17
N ASP A 113 1.43 34.88 -1.72
CA ASP A 113 1.96 35.04 -0.37
C ASP A 113 0.83 35.21 0.67
N GLU A 114 1.19 35.32 1.95
CA GLU A 114 0.24 35.54 3.06
C GLU A 114 -0.57 36.83 2.93
N LYS A 115 -0.13 37.77 2.07
CA LYS A 115 -0.80 39.03 1.78
C LYS A 115 -1.64 38.97 0.49
N GLY A 116 -1.75 37.79 -0.13
CA GLY A 116 -2.50 37.56 -1.36
C GLY A 116 -1.78 38.02 -2.63
N LYS A 117 -0.52 38.45 -2.54
CA LYS A 117 0.26 38.89 -3.71
C LYS A 117 0.88 37.68 -4.40
N THR A 118 0.79 37.64 -5.73
CA THR A 118 1.43 36.59 -6.53
C THR A 118 2.94 36.59 -6.33
N ILE A 119 3.49 35.41 -6.02
CA ILE A 119 4.91 35.20 -5.86
C ILE A 119 5.55 35.16 -7.25
N PRO A 120 6.53 36.01 -7.56
CA PRO A 120 7.21 35.97 -8.86
C PRO A 120 7.97 34.65 -9.02
N LEU A 121 7.77 34.00 -10.18
CA LEU A 121 8.45 32.77 -10.57
C LEU A 121 9.19 33.02 -11.88
N ASP A 122 10.47 32.65 -11.92
CA ASP A 122 11.30 32.77 -13.13
C ASP A 122 10.91 31.72 -14.20
N TYR A 123 10.54 30.52 -13.73
CA TYR A 123 10.07 29.41 -14.56
C TYR A 123 9.29 28.39 -13.73
N TYR A 124 8.61 27.47 -14.41
CA TYR A 124 8.02 26.28 -13.83
C TYR A 124 8.01 25.13 -14.83
N TYR A 125 7.86 23.89 -14.34
CA TYR A 125 7.75 22.68 -15.15
C TYR A 125 6.36 22.09 -15.03
N PHE A 126 5.73 21.81 -16.18
CA PHE A 126 4.47 21.07 -16.31
C PHE A 126 4.64 19.97 -17.35
N GLN A 127 4.37 18.72 -17.01
CA GLN A 127 4.57 17.55 -17.88
C GLN A 127 5.95 17.51 -18.55
N ASN A 128 6.99 17.75 -17.76
CA ASN A 128 8.40 17.84 -18.17
C ASN A 128 8.72 18.94 -19.19
N LYS A 129 7.77 19.84 -19.47
CA LYS A 129 8.00 21.04 -20.29
C LYS A 129 8.23 22.22 -19.37
N CYS A 130 9.25 23.03 -19.68
CA CYS A 130 9.53 24.25 -18.97
C CYS A 130 8.75 25.43 -19.56
N TYR A 131 8.23 26.28 -18.70
CA TYR A 131 7.51 27.51 -19.04
C TYR A 131 8.09 28.67 -18.25
N GLY A 132 8.18 29.84 -18.87
CA GLY A 132 8.79 31.05 -18.29
C GLY A 132 9.99 31.54 -19.09
N GLU A 133 10.44 32.76 -18.79
CA GLU A 133 11.50 33.44 -19.57
C GLU A 133 12.90 32.90 -19.28
N LYS A 134 13.11 32.28 -18.11
CA LYS A 134 14.42 31.78 -17.65
C LYS A 134 14.45 30.28 -17.48
N CYS A 135 13.88 29.56 -18.44
CA CYS A 135 14.01 28.10 -18.47
C CYS A 135 15.49 27.69 -18.58
N PRO A 136 15.98 26.81 -17.68
CA PRO A 136 17.35 26.29 -17.74
C PRO A 136 17.65 25.45 -18.99
#